data_AF-A0A538S2F5-F1
#
_entry.id   AF-A0A538S2F5-F1
#
_cell.length_a   1.000
_cell.length_b   1.000
_cell.length_c   1.000
_cell.angle_alpha   90.00
_cell.angle_beta   90.00
_cell.angle_gamma   90.00
#
_symmetry.space_group_name_H-M   'P 1'
#
loop_
_entity.id
_entity.type
_entity.pdbx_description
1 polymer ?
#
loop_
_entity_poly.entity_id
_entity_poly.type
_entity_poly.pdbx_seq_one_letter_code
_entity_poly.pdbx_strand_id
1 'polypeptide(L)'
;VGVGIVQGGTGPLVNYYTIDTAATNDGRPFLTGVVFQDNEGTGHYDAGEGAANVLITVTNGTTTRTLSTFDSGGYALQLDPGTYTVTASGGGLVSPLTQTVTIGTTNVRLNFVLPGGAVQPEATAWVGMLYRDLLGRVPGASEVAGWANSLVQGASRAGIVDGFLHSAEYSQRLVSGWYASFLHRAADSGGLAGFSTALQGGLGADAEVASILASPEYFAQHGGSPGGFVAGLYQDLLGRTPQGNEASTWVTLAAVGNRARVVNGIMHSQEFDSDQVANLYTSYLRRDPDADGMNHFVNFLGQQGTDKLQVVRGILASQEYYQNAQDVLWLRGLYNDILGRNGDNAAELGSWLANLLQFGDRQGVAHGFLVSQEEAARVVTGLYQQLLNRAPDAAGMQMFTSRLQSTGHANDVIVQLAGSDEYYALHSSNNSMFVRGLYHDLLQRGASDPEVLAWLNKLDQGETRGQVVADFLATQQYQDAYITGLFNFYLHRAPSNLELSQFESQMQSGNSDAAIVTALVASNEYFLAPTS
;
A
#
# COMPACT_ATOMS: atom_id res chain seq x y z
N VAL A 1 -5.27 -17.05 33.03
CA VAL A 1 -6.44 -16.24 32.61
C VAL A 1 -6.07 -15.62 31.29
N GLY A 2 -6.78 -15.98 30.22
CA GLY A 2 -6.57 -15.47 28.87
C GLY A 2 -7.91 -15.19 28.21
N VAL A 3 -7.89 -14.36 27.19
CA VAL A 3 -9.03 -14.13 26.29
C VAL A 3 -8.66 -14.73 24.95
N GLY A 4 -9.44 -15.71 24.50
CA GLY A 4 -9.42 -16.20 23.12
C GLY A 4 -10.48 -15.45 22.31
N ILE A 5 -10.14 -15.11 21.07
CA ILE A 5 -11.07 -14.47 20.12
C ILE A 5 -11.30 -15.44 18.96
N VAL A 6 -12.56 -15.73 18.66
CA VAL A 6 -12.97 -16.35 17.39
C VAL A 6 -13.75 -15.31 16.61
N GLN A 7 -13.24 -14.91 15.44
CA GLN A 7 -13.94 -14.05 14.48
C GLN A 7 -14.52 -14.90 13.33
N GLY A 8 -15.74 -14.59 12.89
CA GLY A 8 -16.32 -15.16 11.66
C GLY A 8 -17.31 -16.32 11.79
N GLY A 9 -18.13 -16.37 12.84
CA GLY A 9 -19.18 -17.41 13.00
C GLY A 9 -20.47 -17.15 12.20
N THR A 10 -21.11 -18.20 11.70
CA THR A 10 -22.38 -18.12 10.91
C THR A 10 -23.65 -18.13 11.76
N GLY A 11 -23.60 -17.59 12.99
CA GLY A 11 -24.71 -17.57 13.95
C GLY A 11 -25.19 -16.14 14.30
N PRO A 12 -26.27 -15.99 15.09
CA PRO A 12 -26.82 -14.69 15.47
C PRO A 12 -25.92 -13.87 16.42
N LEU A 13 -24.82 -14.45 16.90
CA LEU A 13 -23.78 -13.79 17.69
C LEU A 13 -22.47 -13.89 16.91
N VAL A 14 -21.87 -12.73 16.58
CA VAL A 14 -20.78 -12.61 15.61
C VAL A 14 -19.39 -12.59 16.28
N ASN A 15 -19.34 -12.28 17.59
CA ASN A 15 -18.13 -12.24 18.42
C ASN A 15 -18.32 -13.07 19.70
N TYR A 16 -17.42 -14.01 19.96
CA TYR A 16 -17.37 -14.78 21.22
C TYR A 16 -16.17 -14.35 22.05
N TYR A 17 -16.36 -14.22 23.36
CA TYR A 17 -15.26 -14.15 24.33
C TYR A 17 -15.21 -15.47 25.09
N THR A 18 -14.12 -16.22 24.96
CA THR A 18 -13.85 -17.34 25.87
C THR A 18 -13.04 -16.81 27.04
N ILE A 19 -13.61 -16.89 28.24
CA ILE A 19 -12.91 -16.57 29.49
C ILE A 19 -12.32 -17.87 30.03
N ASP A 20 -11.01 -18.03 29.93
CA ASP A 20 -10.32 -19.13 30.62
C ASP A 20 -10.10 -18.75 32.09
N THR A 21 -10.98 -19.27 32.94
CA THR A 21 -10.83 -19.18 34.40
C THR A 21 -10.07 -20.39 34.91
N ALA A 22 -8.91 -20.16 35.53
CA ALA A 22 -8.18 -21.19 36.29
C ALA A 22 -8.20 -20.81 37.77
N ALA A 23 -8.47 -21.79 38.63
CA ALA A 23 -8.28 -21.65 40.08
C ALA A 23 -6.90 -22.18 40.46
N THR A 24 -6.19 -21.45 41.31
CA THR A 24 -4.89 -21.85 41.85
C THR A 24 -4.99 -21.96 43.37
N ASN A 25 -4.26 -22.91 43.96
CA ASN A 25 -4.13 -23.04 45.42
C ASN A 25 -3.16 -21.99 45.99
N ASP A 26 -2.47 -21.25 45.12
CA ASP A 26 -1.63 -20.12 45.49
C ASP A 26 -2.50 -18.89 45.75
N GLY A 27 -2.59 -18.48 47.01
CA GLY A 27 -3.45 -17.36 47.46
C GLY A 27 -2.92 -15.96 47.12
N ARG A 28 -1.79 -15.86 46.40
CA ARG A 28 -1.23 -14.57 45.99
C ARG A 28 -2.06 -13.92 44.88
N PRO A 29 -2.21 -12.59 44.89
CA PRO A 29 -2.92 -11.86 43.84
C PRO A 29 -2.15 -11.84 42.51
N PHE A 30 -2.88 -11.56 41.44
CA PHE A 30 -2.33 -11.33 40.11
C PHE A 30 -2.23 -9.84 39.79
N LEU A 31 -1.10 -9.45 39.21
CA LEU A 31 -1.01 -8.29 38.35
C LEU A 31 -1.46 -8.72 36.95
N THR A 32 -2.51 -8.08 36.44
CA THR A 32 -3.04 -8.32 35.09
C THR A 32 -3.04 -7.02 34.31
N GLY A 33 -3.03 -7.12 32.99
CA GLY A 33 -3.03 -5.94 32.15
C GLY A 33 -3.09 -6.26 30.68
N VAL A 34 -3.24 -5.21 29.90
CA VAL A 34 -3.04 -5.23 28.46
C VAL A 34 -2.07 -4.11 28.10
N VAL A 35 -1.11 -4.42 27.24
CA VAL A 35 -0.36 -3.40 26.49
C VAL A 35 -1.08 -3.23 25.17
N PHE A 36 -1.56 -2.04 24.90
CA PHE A 36 -2.35 -1.78 23.71
C PHE A 36 -2.11 -0.39 23.14
N GLN A 37 -2.49 -0.27 21.88
CA GLN A 37 -2.46 0.96 21.14
C GLN A 37 -3.88 1.50 21.07
N ASP A 38 -4.15 2.62 21.74
CA ASP A 38 -5.45 3.27 21.79
C ASP A 38 -5.69 4.05 20.49
N ASN A 39 -6.12 3.34 19.45
CA ASN A 39 -6.26 3.88 18.11
C ASN A 39 -7.39 4.90 18.06
N GLU A 40 -8.44 4.76 18.86
CA GLU A 40 -9.58 5.67 18.84
C GLU A 40 -9.48 6.79 19.89
N GLY A 41 -8.45 6.78 20.74
CA GLY A 41 -8.23 7.78 21.80
C GLY A 41 -9.27 7.72 22.92
N THR A 42 -9.86 6.55 23.16
CA THR A 42 -10.92 6.33 24.15
C THR A 42 -10.36 6.02 25.54
N GLY A 43 -9.07 5.71 25.64
CA GLY A 43 -8.43 5.23 26.85
C GLY A 43 -8.85 3.80 27.23
N HIS A 44 -9.47 3.07 26.30
CA HIS A 44 -9.96 1.71 26.49
C HIS A 44 -9.36 0.78 25.45
N TYR A 45 -9.22 -0.49 25.82
CA TYR A 45 -8.77 -1.53 24.91
C TYR A 45 -9.93 -2.01 24.06
N ASP A 46 -9.75 -1.97 22.75
CA ASP A 46 -10.61 -2.57 21.74
C ASP A 46 -9.95 -3.80 21.10
N ALA A 47 -10.79 -4.70 20.59
CA ALA A 47 -10.33 -5.95 20.02
C ALA A 47 -9.47 -5.70 18.77
N GLY A 48 -8.21 -6.14 18.81
CA GLY A 48 -7.24 -5.92 17.72
C GLY A 48 -6.16 -4.88 18.06
N GLU A 49 -6.31 -4.14 19.16
CA GLU A 49 -5.33 -3.11 19.59
C GLU A 49 -4.13 -3.66 20.38
N GLY A 50 -4.11 -4.98 20.60
CA GLY A 50 -3.14 -5.62 21.47
C GLY A 50 -1.72 -5.59 20.93
N ALA A 51 -0.76 -5.17 21.75
CA ALA A 51 0.65 -5.19 21.40
C ALA A 51 1.30 -6.52 21.82
N ALA A 52 1.55 -7.40 20.84
CA ALA A 52 2.19 -8.69 21.05
C ALA A 52 3.69 -8.56 21.39
N ASN A 53 4.25 -9.57 22.08
CA ASN A 53 5.69 -9.70 22.35
C ASN A 53 6.34 -8.52 23.11
N VAL A 54 5.55 -7.69 23.79
CA VAL A 54 6.06 -6.65 24.68
C VAL A 54 6.58 -7.31 25.95
N LEU A 55 7.85 -7.06 26.29
CA LEU A 55 8.48 -7.55 27.50
C LEU A 55 8.02 -6.72 28.70
N ILE A 56 7.30 -7.35 29.61
CA ILE A 56 6.90 -6.81 30.91
C ILE A 56 7.94 -7.24 31.95
N THR A 57 8.64 -6.26 32.51
CA THR A 57 9.57 -6.43 33.64
C THR A 57 8.95 -5.87 34.91
N VAL A 58 8.76 -6.69 35.93
CA VAL A 58 8.19 -6.30 37.21
C VAL A 58 9.24 -6.44 38.31
N THR A 59 9.57 -5.35 39.00
CA THR A 59 10.58 -5.36 40.06
C THR A 59 10.13 -4.59 41.30
N ASN A 60 10.47 -5.08 42.49
CA ASN A 60 10.30 -4.35 43.77
C ASN A 60 11.66 -3.91 44.36
N GLY A 61 12.72 -3.89 43.54
CA GLY A 61 14.09 -3.61 43.96
C GLY A 61 14.85 -4.83 44.52
N THR A 62 14.14 -5.87 44.98
CA THR A 62 14.74 -7.11 45.51
C THR A 62 14.47 -8.32 44.60
N THR A 63 13.26 -8.41 44.05
CA THR A 63 12.80 -9.49 43.17
C THR A 63 12.43 -8.90 41.82
N THR A 64 12.89 -9.52 40.73
CA THR A 64 12.54 -9.14 39.35
C THR A 64 11.93 -10.33 38.64
N ARG A 65 10.84 -10.09 37.91
CA ARG A 65 10.11 -11.07 37.11
C ARG A 65 9.91 -10.51 35.71
N THR A 66 9.96 -11.37 34.70
CA THR A 66 9.71 -10.98 33.30
C THR A 66 8.70 -11.91 32.64
N LEU A 67 7.91 -11.37 31.73
CA LEU A 67 7.03 -12.10 30.83
C LEU A 67 6.81 -11.29 29.54
N SER A 68 6.45 -11.95 28.46
CA SER A 68 5.99 -11.25 27.24
C SER A 68 4.47 -11.27 27.16
N THR A 69 3.90 -10.22 26.56
CA THR A 69 2.46 -10.17 26.26
C THR A 69 2.06 -11.23 25.23
N PHE A 70 0.82 -11.71 25.33
CA PHE A 70 0.17 -12.52 24.29
C PHE A 70 -0.12 -11.69 23.03
N ASP A 71 -0.55 -12.32 21.94
CA ASP A 71 -0.92 -11.65 20.69
C ASP A 71 -2.02 -10.58 20.89
N SER A 72 -2.90 -10.78 21.88
CA SER A 72 -3.92 -9.81 22.26
C SER A 72 -3.40 -8.64 23.12
N GLY A 73 -2.09 -8.55 23.37
CA GLY A 73 -1.46 -7.58 24.27
C GLY A 73 -1.61 -7.91 25.75
N GLY A 74 -2.38 -8.94 26.09
CA GLY A 74 -2.65 -9.32 27.48
C GLY A 74 -1.42 -9.86 28.21
N TYR A 75 -1.36 -9.62 29.52
CA TYR A 75 -0.38 -10.25 30.41
C TYR A 75 -0.96 -10.51 31.80
N ALA A 76 -0.43 -11.55 32.46
CA ALA A 76 -0.82 -11.89 33.82
C ALA A 76 0.37 -12.49 34.58
N LEU A 77 0.63 -11.97 35.78
CA LEU A 77 1.72 -12.42 36.64
C LEU A 77 1.25 -12.47 38.10
N GLN A 78 1.43 -13.62 38.75
CA GLN A 78 1.15 -13.78 40.17
C GLN A 78 2.30 -13.23 41.02
N LEU A 79 2.00 -12.40 42.01
CA LEU A 79 2.98 -11.65 42.81
C LEU A 79 2.59 -11.59 44.29
N ASP A 80 3.59 -11.56 45.16
CA ASP A 80 3.38 -11.28 46.58
C ASP A 80 2.91 -9.83 46.80
N PRO A 81 2.14 -9.53 47.86
CA PRO A 81 1.76 -8.16 48.19
C PRO A 81 2.99 -7.24 48.32
N GLY A 82 2.94 -6.06 47.70
CA GLY A 82 4.07 -5.14 47.65
C GLY A 82 3.89 -4.06 46.61
N THR A 83 4.82 -3.10 46.61
CA THR A 83 4.91 -2.06 45.57
C THR A 83 5.95 -2.47 44.54
N TYR A 84 5.55 -2.46 43.27
CA TYR A 84 6.36 -2.86 42.14
C TYR A 84 6.47 -1.73 41.14
N THR A 85 7.66 -1.57 40.57
CA THR A 85 7.90 -0.87 39.32
C THR A 85 7.69 -1.87 38.18
N VAL A 86 6.77 -1.57 37.29
CA VAL A 86 6.45 -2.36 36.11
C VAL A 86 6.93 -1.58 34.89
N THR A 87 7.77 -2.21 34.08
CA THR A 87 8.34 -1.63 32.87
C THR A 87 7.94 -2.46 31.66
N ALA A 88 7.24 -1.86 30.70
CA ALA A 88 7.00 -2.42 29.38
C ALA A 88 8.12 -1.98 28.42
N SER A 89 8.73 -2.91 27.69
CA SER A 89 9.80 -2.64 26.72
C SER A 89 9.81 -3.66 25.58
N GLY A 90 10.49 -3.37 24.48
CA GLY A 90 10.47 -4.23 23.29
C GLY A 90 9.09 -4.23 22.61
N GLY A 91 8.83 -5.20 21.72
CA GLY A 91 7.53 -5.32 21.03
C GLY A 91 7.10 -4.06 20.25
N GLY A 92 8.04 -3.31 19.67
CA GLY A 92 7.76 -2.09 18.90
C GLY A 92 7.82 -0.76 19.70
N LEU A 93 8.04 -0.80 21.02
CA LEU A 93 8.21 0.40 21.84
C LEU A 93 9.51 1.18 21.51
N VAL A 94 9.37 2.47 21.19
CA VAL A 94 10.51 3.39 20.96
C VAL A 94 11.26 3.70 22.26
N SER A 95 10.56 3.69 23.40
CA SER A 95 11.17 3.85 24.73
C SER A 95 10.40 3.03 25.78
N PRO A 96 11.08 2.52 26.83
CA PRO A 96 10.40 1.77 27.88
C PRO A 96 9.40 2.62 28.64
N LEU A 97 8.24 2.04 28.93
CA LEU A 97 7.20 2.67 29.74
C LEU A 97 7.24 2.11 31.13
N THR A 98 7.23 2.98 32.12
CA THR A 98 7.34 2.55 33.51
C THR A 98 6.22 3.13 34.35
N GLN A 99 5.57 2.25 35.11
CA GLN A 99 4.53 2.62 36.05
C GLN A 99 4.75 1.91 37.39
N THR A 100 4.31 2.53 38.48
CA THR A 100 4.35 1.92 39.80
C THR A 100 2.97 1.41 40.19
N VAL A 101 2.89 0.19 40.71
CA VAL A 101 1.65 -0.43 41.18
C VAL A 101 1.84 -0.99 42.59
N THR A 102 0.83 -0.82 43.44
CA THR A 102 0.79 -1.46 44.76
C THR A 102 -0.21 -2.60 44.72
N ILE A 103 0.25 -3.80 45.04
CA ILE A 103 -0.54 -5.02 45.07
C ILE A 103 -0.81 -5.39 46.52
N GLY A 104 -2.10 -5.48 46.86
CA GLY A 104 -2.57 -5.83 48.20
C GLY A 104 -2.96 -7.31 48.30
N THR A 105 -4.18 -7.60 48.77
CA THR A 105 -4.73 -8.96 48.84
C THR A 105 -5.66 -9.31 47.67
N THR A 106 -5.81 -8.41 46.71
CA THR A 106 -6.69 -8.55 45.53
C THR A 106 -5.90 -8.36 44.25
N ASN A 107 -6.39 -8.97 43.16
CA ASN A 107 -5.82 -8.78 41.83
C ASN A 107 -5.85 -7.30 41.44
N VAL A 108 -4.79 -6.83 40.80
CA VAL A 108 -4.69 -5.44 40.33
C VAL A 108 -4.55 -5.44 38.81
N ARG A 109 -5.28 -4.53 38.17
CA ARG A 109 -5.14 -4.25 36.74
C ARG A 109 -4.20 -3.07 36.53
N LEU A 110 -3.22 -3.22 35.65
CA LEU A 110 -2.35 -2.15 35.18
C LEU A 110 -2.28 -2.25 33.66
N ASN A 111 -2.63 -1.19 32.95
CA ASN A 111 -2.55 -1.19 31.49
C ASN A 111 -1.43 -0.26 31.04
N PHE A 112 -0.76 -0.61 29.95
CA PHE A 112 0.13 0.30 29.25
C PHE A 112 -0.53 0.73 27.95
N VAL A 113 -0.89 2.01 27.90
CA VAL A 113 -1.17 2.68 26.63
C VAL A 113 0.17 3.14 26.09
N LEU A 114 0.53 2.70 24.89
CA LEU A 114 1.78 3.08 24.25
C LEU A 114 1.79 4.62 24.02
N PRO A 115 2.71 5.41 24.64
CA PRO A 115 2.84 6.83 24.40
C PRO A 115 3.70 7.07 23.17
N GLY A 116 3.29 8.09 22.42
CA GLY A 116 3.32 7.93 21.00
C GLY A 116 2.11 7.06 20.66
N GLY A 117 1.02 7.73 20.32
CA GLY A 117 0.43 7.29 19.08
C GLY A 117 1.61 7.12 18.14
N ALA A 118 1.80 5.90 17.59
CA ALA A 118 2.00 5.94 16.15
C ALA A 118 0.92 6.91 15.72
N VAL A 119 1.34 8.03 15.13
CA VAL A 119 0.49 8.72 14.19
C VAL A 119 -0.54 7.69 13.72
N GLN A 120 -1.81 7.92 14.05
CA GLN A 120 -2.91 7.03 13.68
C GLN A 120 -2.57 6.40 12.34
N PRO A 121 -2.49 5.07 12.15
CA PRO A 121 -2.12 4.50 10.86
C PRO A 121 -2.84 5.23 9.70
N GLU A 122 -4.09 5.61 9.94
CA GLU A 122 -4.93 6.50 9.13
C GLU A 122 -4.31 7.88 8.87
N ALA A 123 -3.78 8.57 9.89
CA ALA A 123 -3.06 9.83 9.72
C ALA A 123 -1.71 9.67 9.01
N THR A 124 -0.96 8.56 9.22
CA THR A 124 0.29 8.32 8.48
C THR A 124 -0.02 8.09 7.01
N ALA A 125 -1.03 7.26 6.76
CA ALA A 125 -1.49 6.89 5.45
C ALA A 125 -2.05 8.11 4.72
N TRP A 126 -2.88 8.90 5.41
CA TRP A 126 -3.47 10.12 4.87
C TRP A 126 -2.39 11.12 4.47
N VAL A 127 -1.41 11.41 5.34
CA VAL A 127 -0.27 12.27 4.98
C VAL A 127 0.52 11.65 3.82
N GLY A 128 0.76 10.34 3.87
CA GLY A 128 1.42 9.58 2.80
C GLY A 128 0.72 9.72 1.45
N MET A 129 -0.62 9.75 1.45
CA MET A 129 -1.45 9.98 0.28
C MET A 129 -1.43 11.44 -0.16
N LEU A 130 -1.39 12.42 0.74
CA LEU A 130 -1.21 13.84 0.37
C LEU A 130 0.10 14.06 -0.41
N TYR A 131 1.21 13.47 0.03
CA TYR A 131 2.48 13.54 -0.70
C TYR A 131 2.39 12.92 -2.10
N ARG A 132 1.72 11.77 -2.23
CA ARG A 132 1.59 11.07 -3.52
C ARG A 132 0.64 11.79 -4.47
N ASP A 133 -0.51 12.24 -3.98
CA ASP A 133 -1.54 12.83 -4.82
C ASP A 133 -1.24 14.31 -5.15
N LEU A 134 -0.71 15.09 -4.20
CA LEU A 134 -0.38 16.50 -4.44
C LEU A 134 1.04 16.71 -4.98
N LEU A 135 2.02 15.96 -4.49
CA LEU A 135 3.45 16.20 -4.79
C LEU A 135 4.04 15.13 -5.72
N GLY A 136 3.35 13.98 -5.88
CA GLY A 136 3.76 12.86 -6.73
C GLY A 136 5.09 12.22 -6.36
N ARG A 137 5.34 12.12 -5.05
CA ARG A 137 6.47 11.36 -4.51
C ARG A 137 6.08 10.62 -3.24
N VAL A 138 6.88 9.61 -2.91
CA VAL A 138 6.83 8.95 -1.60
C VAL A 138 7.53 9.84 -0.57
N PRO A 139 6.91 10.12 0.59
CA PRO A 139 7.56 10.88 1.65
C PRO A 139 8.53 10.05 2.48
N GLY A 140 9.51 10.71 3.08
CA GLY A 140 10.33 10.12 4.13
C GLY A 140 9.57 9.96 5.45
N ALA A 141 9.97 8.98 6.27
CA ALA A 141 9.31 8.70 7.55
C ALA A 141 9.23 9.91 8.50
N SER A 142 10.25 10.77 8.53
CA SER A 142 10.26 11.99 9.34
C SER A 142 9.28 13.06 8.84
N GLU A 143 9.06 13.15 7.53
CA GLU A 143 8.10 14.08 6.94
C GLU A 143 6.67 13.69 7.33
N VAL A 144 6.35 12.40 7.21
CA VAL A 144 5.05 11.86 7.64
C VAL A 144 4.84 12.09 9.13
N ALA A 145 5.82 11.74 9.96
CA ALA A 145 5.74 11.89 11.40
C ALA A 145 5.51 13.34 11.84
N GLY A 146 6.13 14.32 11.17
CA GLY A 146 5.96 15.74 11.49
C GLY A 146 4.52 16.23 11.32
N TRP A 147 3.92 16.01 10.15
CA TRP A 147 2.55 16.43 9.87
C TRP A 147 1.52 15.72 10.72
N ALA A 148 1.72 14.44 10.88
CA ALA A 148 0.87 13.63 11.71
C ALA A 148 0.88 14.01 13.20
N ASN A 149 2.05 14.32 13.76
CA ASN A 149 2.13 14.85 15.12
C ASN A 149 1.41 16.20 15.23
N SER A 150 1.38 16.99 14.15
CA SER A 150 0.61 18.23 14.12
C SER A 150 -0.90 17.97 14.24
N LEU A 151 -1.40 16.92 13.59
CA LEU A 151 -2.80 16.49 13.71
C LEU A 151 -3.13 16.05 15.15
N VAL A 152 -2.25 15.27 15.79
CA VAL A 152 -2.38 14.86 17.20
C VAL A 152 -2.35 16.07 18.15
N GLN A 153 -1.61 17.11 17.80
CA GLN A 153 -1.54 18.38 18.56
C GLN A 153 -2.73 19.32 18.29
N GLY A 154 -3.74 18.88 17.54
CA GLY A 154 -4.98 19.62 17.32
C GLY A 154 -5.00 20.48 16.05
N ALA A 155 -4.02 20.35 15.15
CA ALA A 155 -4.14 20.94 13.81
C ALA A 155 -5.33 20.32 13.08
N SER A 156 -6.07 21.12 12.31
CA SER A 156 -7.15 20.58 11.48
C SER A 156 -6.60 19.93 10.21
N ARG A 157 -7.26 18.87 9.70
CA ARG A 157 -6.92 18.27 8.40
C ARG A 157 -6.86 19.32 7.29
N ALA A 158 -7.82 20.24 7.29
CA ALA A 158 -7.88 21.31 6.30
C ALA A 158 -6.67 22.26 6.39
N GLY A 159 -6.21 22.58 7.61
CA GLY A 159 -5.00 23.39 7.80
C GLY A 159 -3.70 22.68 7.37
N ILE A 160 -3.63 21.36 7.55
CA ILE A 160 -2.51 20.57 7.02
C ILE A 160 -2.54 20.55 5.49
N VAL A 161 -3.70 20.28 4.87
CA VAL A 161 -3.86 20.34 3.40
C VAL A 161 -3.50 21.72 2.86
N ASP A 162 -3.92 22.80 3.52
CA ASP A 162 -3.52 24.16 3.17
C ASP A 162 -1.99 24.32 3.16
N GLY A 163 -1.28 23.70 4.11
CA GLY A 163 0.18 23.67 4.12
C GLY A 163 0.80 23.05 2.87
N PHE A 164 0.19 21.98 2.33
CA PHE A 164 0.63 21.36 1.07
C PHE A 164 0.27 22.22 -0.15
N LEU A 165 -0.97 22.71 -0.23
CA LEU A 165 -1.47 23.48 -1.36
C LEU A 165 -0.78 24.84 -1.54
N HIS A 166 -0.22 25.41 -0.48
CA HIS A 166 0.56 26.66 -0.54
C HIS A 166 2.08 26.40 -0.53
N SER A 167 2.51 25.14 -0.61
CA SER A 167 3.93 24.80 -0.63
C SER A 167 4.58 25.17 -1.95
N ALA A 168 5.89 25.46 -1.90
CA ALA A 168 6.68 25.69 -3.09
C ALA A 168 6.74 24.46 -3.99
N GLU A 169 6.78 23.26 -3.40
CA GLU A 169 6.82 21.99 -4.13
C GLU A 169 5.55 21.77 -4.95
N TYR A 170 4.37 21.99 -4.35
CA TYR A 170 3.10 21.90 -5.06
C TYR A 170 2.99 22.92 -6.19
N SER A 171 3.36 24.18 -5.90
CA SER A 171 3.32 25.25 -6.90
C SER A 171 4.22 24.95 -8.11
N GLN A 172 5.45 24.47 -7.87
CA GLN A 172 6.38 24.09 -8.94
C GLN A 172 5.87 22.90 -9.75
N ARG A 173 5.24 21.92 -9.10
CA ARG A 173 4.65 20.76 -9.77
C ARG A 173 3.49 21.18 -10.68
N LEU A 174 2.57 22.02 -10.20
CA LEU A 174 1.46 22.53 -11.00
C LEU A 174 1.96 23.26 -12.25
N VAL A 175 2.88 24.21 -12.07
CA VAL A 175 3.45 24.98 -13.19
C VAL A 175 4.15 24.06 -14.18
N SER A 176 4.95 23.10 -13.70
CA SER A 176 5.61 22.13 -14.57
C SER A 176 4.59 21.28 -15.35
N GLY A 177 3.50 20.87 -14.70
CA GLY A 177 2.39 20.15 -15.31
C GLY A 177 1.68 20.96 -16.39
N TRP A 178 1.40 22.25 -16.17
CA TRP A 178 0.77 23.12 -17.16
C TRP A 178 1.65 23.32 -18.40
N TYR A 179 2.95 23.52 -18.21
CA TYR A 179 3.88 23.64 -19.34
C TYR A 179 3.97 22.34 -20.14
N ALA A 180 4.08 21.19 -19.46
CA ALA A 180 4.12 19.90 -20.13
C ALA A 180 2.83 19.59 -20.89
N SER A 181 1.68 19.90 -20.30
CA SER A 181 0.36 19.56 -20.84
C SER A 181 -0.05 20.50 -21.97
N PHE A 182 0.10 21.81 -21.79
CA PHE A 182 -0.44 22.82 -22.72
C PHE A 182 0.60 23.39 -23.68
N LEU A 183 1.88 23.38 -23.32
CA LEU A 183 2.95 23.90 -24.17
C LEU A 183 3.90 22.80 -24.68
N HIS A 184 3.66 21.54 -24.30
CA HIS A 184 4.45 20.37 -24.70
C HIS A 184 5.97 20.54 -24.51
N ARG A 185 6.36 21.30 -23.48
CA ARG A 185 7.77 21.55 -23.12
C ARG A 185 7.93 21.68 -21.62
N ALA A 186 9.17 21.58 -21.14
CA ALA A 186 9.48 21.94 -19.77
C ALA A 186 9.39 23.47 -19.56
N ALA A 187 8.99 23.87 -18.36
CA ALA A 187 9.13 25.26 -17.92
C ALA A 187 10.61 25.64 -17.86
N ASP A 188 10.97 26.79 -18.39
CA ASP A 188 12.29 27.38 -18.15
C ASP A 188 12.38 27.91 -16.71
N SER A 189 13.60 28.17 -16.23
CA SER A 189 13.82 28.59 -14.84
C SER A 189 13.12 29.89 -14.48
N GLY A 190 12.96 30.82 -15.43
CA GLY A 190 12.26 32.08 -15.23
C GLY A 190 10.74 31.87 -15.12
N GLY A 191 10.17 31.12 -16.07
CA GLY A 191 8.75 30.74 -16.05
C GLY A 191 8.39 29.98 -14.78
N LEU A 192 9.15 28.94 -14.43
CA LEU A 192 8.89 28.14 -13.24
C LEU A 192 8.91 28.99 -11.97
N ALA A 193 9.93 29.84 -11.79
CA ALA A 193 10.05 30.69 -10.61
C ALA A 193 8.93 31.75 -10.55
N GLY A 194 8.67 32.46 -11.65
CA GLY A 194 7.67 33.53 -11.71
C GLY A 194 6.27 33.03 -11.38
N PHE A 195 5.81 31.99 -12.07
CA PHE A 195 4.49 31.40 -11.86
C PHE A 195 4.37 30.76 -10.45
N SER A 196 5.41 30.07 -9.97
CA SER A 196 5.36 29.47 -8.63
C SER A 196 5.28 30.52 -7.51
N THR A 197 6.01 31.64 -7.65
CA THR A 197 5.93 32.75 -6.69
C THR A 197 4.57 33.44 -6.74
N ALA A 198 3.97 33.58 -7.92
CA ALA A 198 2.62 34.12 -8.06
C ALA A 198 1.59 33.27 -7.30
N LEU A 199 1.61 31.95 -7.49
CA LEU A 199 0.74 31.00 -6.78
C LEU A 199 0.91 31.08 -5.25
N GLN A 200 2.16 31.11 -4.77
CA GLN A 200 2.46 31.27 -3.34
C GLN A 200 2.03 32.64 -2.78
N GLY A 201 1.99 33.68 -3.63
CA GLY A 201 1.50 35.01 -3.30
C GLY A 201 -0.02 35.13 -3.23
N GLY A 202 -0.75 34.05 -3.51
CA GLY A 202 -2.21 34.00 -3.49
C GLY A 202 -2.89 34.42 -4.80
N LEU A 203 -2.13 34.54 -5.90
CA LEU A 203 -2.75 34.56 -7.23
C LEU A 203 -3.34 33.18 -7.50
N GLY A 204 -4.64 33.12 -7.80
CA GLY A 204 -5.34 31.85 -8.01
C GLY A 204 -4.78 31.08 -9.20
N ALA A 205 -4.74 29.75 -9.09
CA ALA A 205 -4.21 28.86 -10.11
C ALA A 205 -4.85 29.09 -11.50
N ASP A 206 -6.14 29.42 -11.51
CA ASP A 206 -6.91 29.68 -12.71
C ASP A 206 -6.42 30.91 -13.49
N ALA A 207 -5.97 31.97 -12.81
CA ALA A 207 -5.44 33.14 -13.48
C ALA A 207 -4.11 32.84 -14.17
N GLU A 208 -3.25 32.06 -13.52
CA GLU A 208 -1.93 31.71 -14.04
C GLU A 208 -2.04 30.75 -15.23
N VAL A 209 -2.83 29.68 -15.11
CA VAL A 209 -3.05 28.75 -16.24
C VAL A 209 -3.77 29.45 -17.40
N ALA A 210 -4.69 30.37 -17.13
CA ALA A 210 -5.34 31.16 -18.17
C ALA A 210 -4.34 32.04 -18.95
N SER A 211 -3.30 32.55 -18.27
CA SER A 211 -2.24 33.34 -18.91
C SER A 211 -1.36 32.49 -19.85
N ILE A 212 -1.08 31.24 -19.45
CA ILE A 212 -0.33 30.25 -20.26
C ILE A 212 -1.14 29.90 -21.51
N LEU A 213 -2.42 29.58 -21.34
CA LEU A 213 -3.33 29.22 -22.43
C LEU A 213 -3.61 30.41 -23.37
N ALA A 214 -3.66 31.64 -22.86
CA ALA A 214 -3.86 32.83 -23.68
C ALA A 214 -2.57 33.33 -24.38
N SER A 215 -1.44 32.65 -24.15
CA SER A 215 -0.12 33.09 -24.62
C SER A 215 0.02 33.04 -26.15
N PRO A 216 0.92 33.85 -26.72
CA PRO A 216 1.31 33.71 -28.13
C PRO A 216 1.86 32.32 -28.48
N GLU A 217 2.51 31.65 -27.53
CA GLU A 217 3.10 30.33 -27.73
C GLU A 217 2.03 29.26 -27.93
N TYR A 218 1.08 29.16 -27.00
CA TYR A 218 -0.06 28.25 -27.12
C TYR A 218 -0.81 28.48 -28.44
N PHE A 219 -1.12 29.74 -28.76
CA PHE A 219 -1.77 30.09 -30.02
C PHE A 219 -0.99 29.62 -31.26
N ALA A 220 0.35 29.72 -31.25
CA ALA A 220 1.19 29.24 -32.34
C ALA A 220 1.21 27.71 -32.45
N GLN A 221 1.24 26.99 -31.32
CA GLN A 221 1.20 25.52 -31.29
C GLN A 221 -0.12 24.97 -31.87
N HIS A 222 -1.23 25.70 -31.68
CA HIS A 222 -2.52 25.35 -32.27
C HIS A 222 -2.77 26.02 -33.64
N GLY A 223 -1.72 26.10 -34.46
CA GLY A 223 -1.80 26.50 -35.87
C GLY A 223 -1.88 28.00 -36.12
N GLY A 224 -1.65 28.83 -35.10
CA GLY A 224 -1.55 30.29 -35.27
C GLY A 224 -2.83 30.94 -35.79
N SER A 225 -3.99 30.30 -35.59
CA SER A 225 -5.28 30.77 -36.10
C SER A 225 -6.33 30.81 -34.98
N PRO A 226 -7.31 31.72 -35.04
CA PRO A 226 -8.41 31.76 -34.08
C PRO A 226 -9.19 30.44 -33.99
N GLY A 227 -9.40 29.76 -35.12
CA GLY A 227 -10.08 28.48 -35.18
C GLY A 227 -9.30 27.35 -34.51
N GLY A 228 -8.01 27.22 -34.84
CA GLY A 228 -7.15 26.21 -34.24
C GLY A 228 -6.95 26.44 -32.73
N PHE A 229 -6.79 27.70 -32.31
CA PHE A 229 -6.71 28.08 -30.90
C PHE A 229 -7.95 27.64 -30.10
N VAL A 230 -9.16 27.93 -30.60
CA VAL A 230 -10.39 27.52 -29.92
C VAL A 230 -10.53 25.99 -29.90
N ALA A 231 -10.20 25.33 -31.00
CA ALA A 231 -10.24 23.86 -31.05
C ALA A 231 -9.25 23.22 -30.06
N GLY A 232 -8.05 23.79 -29.89
CA GLY A 232 -7.07 23.40 -28.88
C GLY A 232 -7.62 23.54 -27.47
N LEU A 233 -8.20 24.70 -27.14
CA LEU A 233 -8.80 24.92 -25.82
C LEU A 233 -9.91 23.93 -25.49
N TYR A 234 -10.77 23.60 -26.46
CA TYR A 234 -11.82 22.58 -26.26
C TYR A 234 -11.21 21.20 -26.01
N GLN A 235 -10.16 20.83 -26.75
CA GLN A 235 -9.50 19.54 -26.56
C GLN A 235 -8.78 19.45 -25.22
N ASP A 236 -8.05 20.50 -24.83
CA ASP A 236 -7.19 20.49 -23.65
C ASP A 236 -7.96 20.75 -22.35
N LEU A 237 -9.05 21.53 -22.39
CA LEU A 237 -9.85 21.86 -21.21
C LEU A 237 -11.09 20.97 -21.04
N LEU A 238 -11.72 20.52 -22.14
CA LEU A 238 -12.98 19.78 -22.14
C LEU A 238 -12.85 18.37 -22.74
N GLY A 239 -11.67 17.97 -23.20
CA GLY A 239 -11.43 16.63 -23.76
C GLY A 239 -12.18 16.32 -25.06
N ARG A 240 -12.76 17.33 -25.74
CA ARG A 240 -13.61 17.13 -26.93
C ARG A 240 -13.38 18.18 -27.99
N THR A 241 -13.88 17.92 -29.21
CA THR A 241 -13.94 18.93 -30.26
C THR A 241 -15.22 19.76 -30.16
N PRO A 242 -15.19 21.06 -30.54
CA PRO A 242 -16.38 21.88 -30.58
C PRO A 242 -17.35 21.38 -31.66
N GLN A 243 -18.64 21.31 -31.33
CA GLN A 243 -19.72 20.81 -32.18
C GLN A 243 -20.57 21.93 -32.76
N GLY A 244 -20.94 21.80 -34.05
CA GLY A 244 -21.81 22.77 -34.72
C GLY A 244 -21.22 24.17 -34.75
N ASN A 245 -21.97 25.16 -34.28
CA ASN A 245 -21.59 26.58 -34.30
C ASN A 245 -21.17 27.15 -32.92
N GLU A 246 -21.03 26.32 -31.89
CA GLU A 246 -20.71 26.79 -30.52
C GLU A 246 -19.38 27.55 -30.45
N ALA A 247 -18.40 27.15 -31.26
CA ALA A 247 -17.09 27.82 -31.33
C ALA A 247 -17.12 29.16 -32.06
N SER A 248 -18.18 29.48 -32.83
CA SER A 248 -18.19 30.66 -33.73
C SER A 248 -17.99 31.97 -32.97
N THR A 249 -18.59 32.10 -31.78
CA THR A 249 -18.45 33.28 -30.92
C THR A 249 -17.03 33.39 -30.37
N TRP A 250 -16.46 32.28 -29.91
CA TRP A 250 -15.09 32.23 -29.40
C TRP A 250 -14.04 32.54 -30.48
N VAL A 251 -14.24 32.00 -31.68
CA VAL A 251 -13.36 32.24 -32.84
C VAL A 251 -13.39 33.72 -33.23
N THR A 252 -14.56 34.36 -33.21
CA THR A 252 -14.69 35.80 -33.50
C THR A 252 -13.95 36.65 -32.46
N LEU A 253 -14.07 36.30 -31.17
CA LEU A 253 -13.35 36.99 -30.09
C LEU A 253 -11.83 36.80 -30.19
N ALA A 254 -11.37 35.59 -30.50
CA ALA A 254 -9.95 35.30 -30.72
C ALA A 254 -9.40 36.07 -31.95
N ALA A 255 -10.19 36.22 -33.02
CA ALA A 255 -9.80 36.92 -34.24
C ALA A 255 -9.52 38.43 -34.03
N VAL A 256 -10.21 39.06 -33.07
CA VAL A 256 -9.96 40.45 -32.67
C VAL A 256 -8.90 40.58 -31.56
N GLY A 257 -8.15 39.51 -31.29
CA GLY A 257 -7.04 39.49 -30.33
C GLY A 257 -7.43 39.24 -28.87
N ASN A 258 -8.70 38.94 -28.58
CA ASN A 258 -9.20 38.81 -27.20
C ASN A 258 -9.09 37.37 -26.66
N ARG A 259 -7.91 36.76 -26.78
CA ARG A 259 -7.64 35.36 -26.38
C ARG A 259 -7.90 35.11 -24.89
N ALA A 260 -7.51 36.04 -24.03
CA ALA A 260 -7.73 35.92 -22.58
C ALA A 260 -9.22 35.79 -22.23
N ARG A 261 -10.10 36.53 -22.92
CA ARG A 261 -11.56 36.42 -22.71
C ARG A 261 -12.12 35.08 -23.18
N VAL A 262 -11.57 34.51 -24.25
CA VAL A 262 -11.96 33.17 -24.72
C VAL A 262 -11.59 32.11 -23.68
N VAL A 263 -10.34 32.12 -23.22
CA VAL A 263 -9.84 31.17 -22.19
C VAL A 263 -10.67 31.28 -20.91
N ASN A 264 -10.83 32.49 -20.37
CA ASN A 264 -11.63 32.70 -19.17
C ASN A 264 -13.10 32.28 -19.36
N GLY A 265 -13.68 32.50 -20.55
CA GLY A 265 -15.05 32.08 -20.84
C GLY A 265 -15.25 30.57 -20.80
N ILE A 266 -14.28 29.79 -21.31
CA ILE A 266 -14.32 28.32 -21.28
C ILE A 266 -14.01 27.80 -19.88
N MET A 267 -12.99 28.34 -19.20
CA MET A 267 -12.57 27.91 -17.86
C MET A 267 -13.56 28.21 -16.74
N HIS A 268 -14.56 29.08 -16.96
CA HIS A 268 -15.64 29.35 -16.01
C HIS A 268 -17.00 28.89 -16.57
N SER A 269 -16.98 27.96 -17.52
CA SER A 269 -18.19 27.33 -18.03
C SER A 269 -18.62 26.20 -17.09
N GLN A 270 -19.93 25.99 -16.99
CA GLN A 270 -20.49 24.89 -16.17
C GLN A 270 -19.97 23.52 -16.61
N GLU A 271 -19.72 23.33 -17.91
CA GLU A 271 -19.16 22.10 -18.45
C GLU A 271 -17.76 21.85 -17.90
N PHE A 272 -16.89 22.86 -18.02
CA PHE A 272 -15.53 22.77 -17.49
C PHE A 272 -15.54 22.53 -15.97
N ASP A 273 -16.37 23.25 -15.20
CA ASP A 273 -16.47 23.03 -13.75
C ASP A 273 -16.93 21.60 -13.43
N SER A 274 -17.86 21.04 -14.19
CA SER A 274 -18.33 19.65 -14.01
C SER A 274 -17.21 18.64 -14.31
N ASP A 275 -16.47 18.84 -15.39
CA ASP A 275 -15.33 18.00 -15.75
C ASP A 275 -14.21 18.08 -14.71
N GLN A 276 -13.92 19.28 -14.20
CA GLN A 276 -12.92 19.47 -13.14
C GLN A 276 -13.35 18.76 -11.85
N VAL A 277 -14.61 18.89 -11.43
CA VAL A 277 -15.12 18.18 -10.24
C VAL A 277 -15.03 16.66 -10.44
N ALA A 278 -15.45 16.12 -11.59
CA ALA A 278 -15.34 14.70 -11.90
C ALA A 278 -13.88 14.20 -11.84
N ASN A 279 -12.96 14.95 -12.43
CA ASN A 279 -11.54 14.64 -12.42
C ASN A 279 -10.95 14.67 -11.02
N LEU A 280 -11.33 15.64 -10.17
CA LEU A 280 -10.87 15.73 -8.78
C LEU A 280 -11.38 14.57 -7.93
N TYR A 281 -12.64 14.17 -8.11
CA TYR A 281 -13.20 12.98 -7.45
C TYR A 281 -12.47 11.71 -7.86
N THR A 282 -12.29 11.50 -9.17
CA THR A 282 -11.58 10.32 -9.67
C THR A 282 -10.13 10.32 -9.17
N SER A 283 -9.45 11.46 -9.25
CA SER A 283 -8.03 11.56 -8.91
C SER A 283 -7.74 11.40 -7.43
N TYR A 284 -8.63 11.86 -6.54
CA TYR A 284 -8.39 11.85 -5.09
C TYR A 284 -9.23 10.82 -4.34
N LEU A 285 -10.52 10.69 -4.65
CA LEU A 285 -11.41 9.72 -4.01
C LEU A 285 -11.48 8.37 -4.74
N ARG A 286 -10.87 8.26 -5.92
CA ARG A 286 -10.85 7.03 -6.73
C ARG A 286 -12.25 6.55 -7.11
N ARG A 287 -13.19 7.48 -7.28
CA ARG A 287 -14.55 7.20 -7.75
C ARG A 287 -15.13 8.40 -8.47
N ASP A 288 -16.20 8.17 -9.22
CA ASP A 288 -17.00 9.26 -9.78
C ASP A 288 -17.77 10.00 -8.66
N PRO A 289 -18.02 11.31 -8.82
CA PRO A 289 -18.92 12.03 -7.94
C PRO A 289 -20.35 11.50 -8.07
N ASP A 290 -21.02 11.36 -6.94
CA ASP A 290 -22.47 11.22 -6.93
C ASP A 290 -23.15 12.56 -7.33
N ALA A 291 -24.46 12.50 -7.59
CA ALA A 291 -25.22 13.66 -8.05
C ALA A 291 -25.18 14.84 -7.04
N ASP A 292 -25.17 14.54 -5.74
CA ASP A 292 -25.15 15.57 -4.70
C ASP A 292 -23.77 16.23 -4.62
N GLY A 293 -22.70 15.43 -4.64
CA GLY A 293 -21.31 15.90 -4.69
C GLY A 293 -21.03 16.77 -5.92
N MET A 294 -21.45 16.30 -7.10
CA MET A 294 -21.32 17.06 -8.36
C MET A 294 -22.05 18.40 -8.27
N ASN A 295 -23.34 18.37 -7.90
CA ASN A 295 -24.13 19.59 -7.78
C ASN A 295 -23.58 20.55 -6.72
N HIS A 296 -23.08 20.03 -5.59
CA HIS A 296 -22.53 20.87 -4.52
C HIS A 296 -21.31 21.66 -5.00
N PHE A 297 -20.31 20.97 -5.57
CA PHE A 297 -19.06 21.63 -5.95
C PHE A 297 -19.18 22.49 -7.22
N VAL A 298 -20.01 22.10 -8.19
CA VAL A 298 -20.27 22.96 -9.37
C VAL A 298 -20.99 24.24 -8.97
N ASN A 299 -22.00 24.16 -8.08
CA ASN A 299 -22.67 25.36 -7.56
C ASN A 299 -21.73 26.22 -6.68
N PHE A 300 -20.77 25.60 -6.00
CA PHE A 300 -19.74 26.31 -5.26
C PHE A 300 -18.83 27.10 -6.22
N LEU A 301 -18.30 26.46 -7.27
CA LEU A 301 -17.44 27.11 -8.28
C LEU A 301 -18.15 28.22 -9.06
N GLY A 302 -19.47 28.13 -9.22
CA GLY A 302 -20.28 29.20 -9.83
C GLY A 302 -20.40 30.49 -8.98
N GLN A 303 -19.93 30.49 -7.72
CA GLN A 303 -19.97 31.66 -6.85
C GLN A 303 -18.73 32.53 -7.01
N GLN A 304 -18.91 33.86 -6.98
CA GLN A 304 -17.79 34.80 -7.09
C GLN A 304 -16.80 34.65 -5.93
N GLY A 305 -15.51 34.58 -6.27
CA GLY A 305 -14.41 34.50 -5.28
C GLY A 305 -14.13 33.10 -4.77
N THR A 306 -14.68 32.05 -5.40
CA THR A 306 -14.29 30.66 -5.15
C THR A 306 -13.16 30.24 -6.07
N ASP A 307 -12.39 29.24 -5.63
CA ASP A 307 -11.27 28.66 -6.39
C ASP A 307 -11.31 27.13 -6.29
N LYS A 308 -10.83 26.45 -7.33
CA LYS A 308 -10.71 24.98 -7.37
C LYS A 308 -9.83 24.45 -6.26
N LEU A 309 -8.84 25.21 -5.79
CA LEU A 309 -8.06 24.83 -4.61
C LEU A 309 -8.93 24.62 -3.36
N GLN A 310 -10.05 25.33 -3.22
CA GLN A 310 -10.98 25.13 -2.12
C GLN A 310 -11.77 23.82 -2.27
N VAL A 311 -12.06 23.39 -3.50
CA VAL A 311 -12.65 22.07 -3.79
C VAL A 311 -11.65 20.96 -3.47
N VAL A 312 -10.40 21.10 -3.94
CA VAL A 312 -9.28 20.19 -3.62
C VAL A 312 -9.12 20.06 -2.11
N ARG A 313 -9.07 21.18 -1.39
CA ARG A 313 -8.99 21.23 0.06
C ARG A 313 -10.15 20.51 0.74
N GLY A 314 -11.38 20.74 0.26
CA GLY A 314 -12.59 20.10 0.79
C GLY A 314 -12.55 18.58 0.65
N ILE A 315 -12.13 18.08 -0.53
CA ILE A 315 -12.00 16.65 -0.81
C ILE A 315 -10.89 16.02 0.05
N LEU A 316 -9.69 16.59 0.04
CA LEU A 316 -8.53 16.01 0.72
C LEU A 316 -8.62 16.08 2.25
N ALA A 317 -9.36 17.04 2.79
CA ALA A 317 -9.64 17.15 4.23
C ALA A 317 -10.91 16.39 4.66
N SER A 318 -11.63 15.77 3.71
CA SER A 318 -12.86 15.03 3.98
C SER A 318 -12.62 13.79 4.83
N GLN A 319 -13.70 13.29 5.44
CA GLN A 319 -13.65 12.05 6.19
C GLN A 319 -13.37 10.85 5.28
N GLU A 320 -13.96 10.82 4.08
CA GLU A 320 -13.81 9.74 3.12
C GLU A 320 -12.36 9.58 2.67
N TYR A 321 -11.72 10.66 2.23
CA TYR A 321 -10.32 10.62 1.80
C TYR A 321 -9.38 10.19 2.94
N TYR A 322 -9.65 10.65 4.16
CA TYR A 322 -8.86 10.28 5.34
C TYR A 322 -8.99 8.79 5.69
N GLN A 323 -10.22 8.26 5.71
CA GLN A 323 -10.48 6.86 6.08
C GLN A 323 -9.95 5.87 5.04
N ASN A 324 -10.08 6.20 3.75
CA ASN A 324 -9.68 5.30 2.68
C ASN A 324 -8.17 5.34 2.37
N ALA A 325 -7.41 6.23 3.01
CA ALA A 325 -6.00 6.43 2.68
C ALA A 325 -5.16 5.16 2.88
N GLN A 326 -5.40 4.42 3.95
CA GLN A 326 -4.68 3.18 4.24
C GLN A 326 -5.00 2.09 3.23
N ASP A 327 -6.28 1.95 2.86
CA ASP A 327 -6.72 1.01 1.83
C ASP A 327 -6.08 1.31 0.47
N VAL A 328 -6.03 2.59 0.08
CA VAL A 328 -5.41 3.00 -1.18
C VAL A 328 -3.89 2.77 -1.18
N LEU A 329 -3.20 3.01 -0.05
CA LEU A 329 -1.78 2.66 0.07
C LEU A 329 -1.56 1.15 -0.02
N TRP A 330 -2.39 0.36 0.66
CA TRP A 330 -2.32 -1.10 0.57
C TRP A 330 -2.50 -1.60 -0.87
N LEU A 331 -3.50 -1.10 -1.59
CA LEU A 331 -3.71 -1.43 -3.01
C LEU A 331 -2.50 -1.04 -3.88
N ARG A 332 -1.90 0.13 -3.64
CA ARG A 332 -0.66 0.55 -4.32
C ARG A 332 0.50 -0.40 -4.02
N GLY A 333 0.61 -0.89 -2.78
CA GLY A 333 1.55 -1.92 -2.38
C GLY A 333 1.38 -3.21 -3.19
N LEU A 334 0.13 -3.70 -3.34
CA LEU A 334 -0.15 -4.88 -4.15
C LEU A 334 0.28 -4.69 -5.62
N TYR A 335 0.02 -3.53 -6.22
CA TYR A 335 0.51 -3.23 -7.57
C TYR A 335 2.04 -3.26 -7.66
N ASN A 336 2.74 -2.70 -6.67
CA ASN A 336 4.19 -2.65 -6.68
C ASN A 336 4.82 -4.03 -6.45
N ASP A 337 4.43 -4.69 -5.36
CA ASP A 337 5.08 -5.92 -4.91
C ASP A 337 4.68 -7.11 -5.78
N ILE A 338 3.39 -7.23 -6.11
CA ILE A 338 2.87 -8.35 -6.93
C ILE A 338 3.03 -8.04 -8.41
N LEU A 339 2.54 -6.91 -8.92
CA LEU A 339 2.54 -6.66 -10.38
C LEU A 339 3.81 -5.96 -10.90
N GLY A 340 4.66 -5.42 -10.01
CA GLY A 340 5.94 -4.85 -10.40
C GLY A 340 5.82 -3.49 -11.08
N ARG A 341 4.68 -2.82 -10.88
CA ARG A 341 4.38 -1.51 -11.46
C ARG A 341 3.74 -0.59 -10.44
N ASN A 342 3.76 0.72 -10.73
CA ASN A 342 3.10 1.68 -9.86
C ASN A 342 1.58 1.56 -10.00
N GLY A 343 0.87 1.43 -8.87
CA GLY A 343 -0.59 1.43 -8.79
C GLY A 343 -1.21 2.82 -8.85
N ASP A 344 -0.77 3.69 -9.75
CA ASP A 344 -1.21 5.10 -9.79
C ASP A 344 -2.49 5.32 -10.60
N ASN A 345 -2.97 4.32 -11.34
CA ASN A 345 -4.19 4.44 -12.13
C ASN A 345 -5.43 4.53 -11.22
N ALA A 346 -6.07 5.69 -11.24
CA ALA A 346 -7.20 5.99 -10.37
C ALA A 346 -8.43 5.09 -10.60
N ALA A 347 -8.70 4.68 -11.85
CA ALA A 347 -9.83 3.82 -12.18
C ALA A 347 -9.61 2.37 -11.73
N GLU A 348 -8.37 1.87 -11.90
CA GLU A 348 -7.97 0.55 -11.39
C GLU A 348 -8.03 0.51 -9.86
N LEU A 349 -7.45 1.51 -9.18
CA LEU A 349 -7.54 1.64 -7.72
C LEU A 349 -8.99 1.76 -7.26
N GLY A 350 -9.81 2.56 -7.94
CA GLY A 350 -11.21 2.77 -7.62
C GLY A 350 -12.05 1.50 -7.68
N SER A 351 -11.81 0.68 -8.70
CA SER A 351 -12.49 -0.60 -8.86
C SER A 351 -12.18 -1.55 -7.69
N TRP A 352 -10.91 -1.63 -7.27
CA TRP A 352 -10.53 -2.46 -6.13
C TRP A 352 -10.99 -1.88 -4.79
N LEU A 353 -10.90 -0.56 -4.61
CA LEU A 353 -11.36 0.12 -3.41
C LEU A 353 -12.87 -0.09 -3.22
N ALA A 354 -13.67 0.00 -4.28
CA ALA A 354 -15.10 -0.28 -4.22
C ALA A 354 -15.40 -1.72 -3.76
N ASN A 355 -14.67 -2.71 -4.28
CA ASN A 355 -14.79 -4.10 -3.84
C ASN A 355 -14.42 -4.26 -2.36
N LEU A 356 -13.32 -3.64 -1.93
CA LEU A 356 -12.86 -3.70 -0.55
C LEU A 356 -13.87 -3.06 0.41
N LEU A 357 -14.40 -1.88 0.09
CA LEU A 357 -15.40 -1.19 0.92
C LEU A 357 -16.74 -1.93 0.98
N GLN A 358 -17.11 -2.65 -0.09
CA GLN A 358 -18.36 -3.42 -0.13
C GLN A 358 -18.28 -4.71 0.70
N PHE A 359 -17.16 -5.43 0.64
CA PHE A 359 -17.05 -6.80 1.18
C PHE A 359 -16.12 -6.92 2.40
N GLY A 360 -15.24 -5.95 2.63
CA GLY A 360 -14.22 -6.00 3.69
C GLY A 360 -13.16 -7.09 3.50
N ASP A 361 -13.08 -7.69 2.31
CA ASP A 361 -12.29 -8.89 2.06
C ASP A 361 -10.93 -8.57 1.42
N ARG A 362 -9.94 -8.27 2.28
CA ARG A 362 -8.54 -8.10 1.84
C ARG A 362 -7.96 -9.37 1.22
N GLN A 363 -8.40 -10.56 1.66
CA GLN A 363 -7.90 -11.82 1.12
C GLN A 363 -8.36 -12.01 -0.33
N GLY A 364 -9.64 -11.79 -0.61
CA GLY A 364 -10.20 -11.87 -1.96
C GLY A 364 -9.53 -10.89 -2.93
N VAL A 365 -9.30 -9.64 -2.50
CA VAL A 365 -8.60 -8.65 -3.33
C VAL A 365 -7.16 -9.06 -3.58
N ALA A 366 -6.38 -9.39 -2.53
CA ALA A 366 -5.01 -9.87 -2.68
C ALA A 366 -4.90 -11.10 -3.60
N HIS A 367 -5.81 -12.06 -3.41
CA HIS A 367 -5.87 -13.26 -4.23
C HIS A 367 -6.12 -12.91 -5.71
N GLY A 368 -7.03 -11.97 -5.99
CA GLY A 368 -7.32 -11.48 -7.35
C GLY A 368 -6.09 -10.94 -8.09
N PHE A 369 -5.19 -10.23 -7.39
CA PHE A 369 -3.91 -9.80 -7.97
C PHE A 369 -3.01 -10.99 -8.30
N LEU A 370 -2.89 -11.95 -7.37
CA LEU A 370 -2.00 -13.12 -7.49
C LEU A 370 -2.42 -14.10 -8.58
N VAL A 371 -3.72 -14.22 -8.87
CA VAL A 371 -4.23 -15.08 -9.95
C VAL A 371 -4.46 -14.33 -11.26
N SER A 372 -4.10 -13.05 -11.33
CA SER A 372 -4.27 -12.23 -12.53
C SER A 372 -3.41 -12.74 -13.69
N GLN A 373 -3.84 -12.47 -14.92
CA GLN A 373 -3.04 -12.77 -16.11
C GLN A 373 -1.71 -12.00 -16.13
N GLU A 374 -1.73 -10.78 -15.60
CA GLU A 374 -0.55 -9.93 -15.49
C GLU A 374 0.51 -10.57 -14.58
N GLU A 375 0.11 -11.02 -13.39
CA GLU A 375 1.02 -11.69 -12.46
C GLU A 375 1.53 -13.02 -13.02
N ALA A 376 0.64 -13.83 -13.61
CA ALA A 376 1.05 -15.08 -14.24
C ALA A 376 2.13 -14.84 -15.32
N ALA A 377 1.98 -13.81 -16.15
CA ALA A 377 2.97 -13.47 -17.17
C ALA A 377 4.30 -12.99 -16.56
N ARG A 378 4.25 -12.23 -15.45
CA ARG A 378 5.42 -11.79 -14.70
C ARG A 378 6.18 -12.98 -14.12
N VAL A 379 5.49 -13.88 -13.41
CA VAL A 379 6.09 -15.09 -12.81
C VAL A 379 6.73 -15.96 -13.88
N VAL A 380 6.04 -16.23 -15.00
CA VAL A 380 6.61 -17.02 -16.11
C VAL A 380 7.85 -16.35 -16.67
N THR A 381 7.82 -15.04 -16.92
CA THR A 381 8.99 -14.30 -17.42
C THR A 381 10.18 -14.41 -16.46
N GLY A 382 9.93 -14.24 -15.16
CA GLY A 382 10.96 -14.38 -14.12
C GLY A 382 11.58 -15.78 -14.09
N LEU A 383 10.75 -16.83 -14.12
CA LEU A 383 11.22 -18.22 -14.10
C LEU A 383 12.04 -18.58 -15.34
N TYR A 384 11.65 -18.09 -16.51
CA TYR A 384 12.42 -18.27 -17.74
C TYR A 384 13.78 -17.56 -17.68
N GLN A 385 13.80 -16.33 -17.18
CA GLN A 385 15.04 -15.58 -17.02
C GLN A 385 15.97 -16.24 -16.00
N GLN A 386 15.43 -16.71 -14.88
CA GLN A 386 16.18 -17.33 -13.79
C GLN A 386 16.74 -18.71 -14.18
N LEU A 387 15.94 -19.56 -14.83
CA LEU A 387 16.31 -20.95 -15.10
C LEU A 387 16.95 -21.14 -16.49
N LEU A 388 16.50 -20.40 -17.50
CA LEU A 388 16.93 -20.60 -18.89
C LEU A 388 17.71 -19.42 -19.48
N ASN A 389 17.87 -18.33 -18.72
CA ASN A 389 18.56 -17.10 -19.15
C ASN A 389 18.05 -16.55 -20.49
N ARG A 390 16.73 -16.62 -20.70
CA ARG A 390 16.06 -16.05 -21.88
C ARG A 390 14.61 -15.70 -21.56
N ALA A 391 13.96 -14.94 -22.43
CA ALA A 391 12.53 -14.73 -22.38
C ALA A 391 11.74 -15.97 -22.91
N PRO A 392 10.50 -16.18 -22.44
CA PRO A 392 9.60 -17.15 -23.05
C PRO A 392 9.22 -16.74 -24.47
N ASP A 393 9.04 -17.72 -25.35
CA ASP A 393 8.35 -17.49 -26.62
C ASP A 393 6.83 -17.41 -26.40
N ALA A 394 6.08 -17.05 -27.44
CA ALA A 394 4.63 -16.86 -27.34
C ALA A 394 3.88 -18.13 -26.91
N ALA A 395 4.32 -19.32 -27.36
CA ALA A 395 3.67 -20.57 -27.02
C ALA A 395 3.98 -20.97 -25.57
N GLY A 396 5.24 -20.83 -25.15
CA GLY A 396 5.68 -21.04 -23.77
C GLY A 396 4.97 -20.10 -22.80
N MET A 397 4.87 -18.81 -23.14
CA MET A 397 4.15 -17.83 -22.34
C MET A 397 2.69 -18.24 -22.14
N GLN A 398 1.98 -18.57 -23.23
CA GLN A 398 0.57 -18.95 -23.15
C GLN A 398 0.37 -20.26 -22.36
N MET A 399 1.21 -21.26 -22.59
CA MET A 399 1.09 -22.56 -21.92
C MET A 399 1.31 -22.42 -20.40
N PHE A 400 2.38 -21.75 -19.99
CA PHE A 400 2.73 -21.66 -18.57
C PHE A 400 1.85 -20.68 -17.81
N THR A 401 1.40 -19.59 -18.41
CA THR A 401 0.41 -18.70 -17.78
C THR A 401 -0.91 -19.42 -17.54
N SER A 402 -1.41 -20.19 -18.52
CA SER A 402 -2.62 -21.00 -18.36
C SER A 402 -2.46 -22.04 -17.26
N ARG A 403 -1.27 -22.64 -17.14
CA ARG A 403 -0.98 -23.62 -16.07
C ARG A 403 -0.99 -22.96 -14.69
N LEU A 404 -0.28 -21.84 -14.52
CA LEU A 404 -0.26 -21.09 -13.27
C LEU A 404 -1.66 -20.66 -12.84
N GLN A 405 -2.50 -20.19 -13.78
CA GLN A 405 -3.87 -19.81 -13.47
C GLN A 405 -4.73 -21.00 -13.03
N SER A 406 -4.43 -22.21 -13.53
CA SER A 406 -5.18 -23.42 -13.18
C SER A 406 -4.75 -24.06 -11.86
N THR A 407 -3.47 -24.00 -11.51
CA THR A 407 -2.92 -24.70 -10.34
C THR A 407 -2.51 -23.75 -9.21
N GLY A 408 -2.16 -22.51 -9.52
CA GLY A 408 -1.60 -21.54 -8.57
C GLY A 408 -0.20 -21.91 -8.07
N HIS A 409 0.46 -22.94 -8.63
CA HIS A 409 1.77 -23.41 -8.19
C HIS A 409 2.85 -23.08 -9.21
N ALA A 410 3.75 -22.14 -8.89
CA ALA A 410 4.95 -21.85 -9.65
C ALA A 410 5.86 -23.09 -9.80
N ASN A 411 5.84 -23.98 -8.80
CA ASN A 411 6.55 -25.26 -8.83
C ASN A 411 6.22 -26.11 -10.07
N ASP A 412 4.98 -26.07 -10.56
CA ASP A 412 4.60 -26.79 -11.78
C ASP A 412 5.35 -26.33 -13.03
N VAL A 413 5.64 -25.03 -13.10
CA VAL A 413 6.41 -24.40 -14.17
C VAL A 413 7.90 -24.69 -13.96
N ILE A 414 8.40 -24.56 -12.73
CA ILE A 414 9.80 -24.86 -12.39
C ILE A 414 10.16 -26.30 -12.76
N VAL A 415 9.30 -27.28 -12.44
CA VAL A 415 9.52 -28.70 -12.79
C VAL A 415 9.71 -28.90 -14.29
N GLN A 416 8.93 -28.22 -15.13
CA GLN A 416 9.07 -28.34 -16.58
C GLN A 416 10.31 -27.61 -17.11
N LEU A 417 10.57 -26.40 -16.63
CA LEU A 417 11.71 -25.61 -17.12
C LEU A 417 13.03 -26.22 -16.67
N ALA A 418 13.21 -26.45 -15.36
CA ALA A 418 14.44 -27.00 -14.81
C ALA A 418 14.63 -28.49 -15.17
N GLY A 419 13.55 -29.26 -15.39
CA GLY A 419 13.64 -30.65 -15.84
C GLY A 419 13.98 -30.83 -17.33
N SER A 420 13.92 -29.75 -18.11
CA SER A 420 14.03 -29.78 -19.58
C SER A 420 15.44 -30.16 -20.08
N ASP A 421 15.51 -30.60 -21.34
CA ASP A 421 16.80 -30.79 -22.03
C ASP A 421 17.56 -29.47 -22.21
N GLU A 422 16.85 -28.35 -22.28
CA GLU A 422 17.44 -27.02 -22.41
C GLU A 422 18.18 -26.62 -21.13
N TYR A 423 17.55 -26.75 -19.96
CA TYR A 423 18.19 -26.49 -18.67
C TYR A 423 19.41 -27.40 -18.47
N TYR A 424 19.29 -28.67 -18.85
CA TYR A 424 20.40 -29.62 -18.81
C TYR A 424 21.56 -29.22 -19.72
N ALA A 425 21.27 -28.76 -20.93
CA ALA A 425 22.28 -28.30 -21.88
C ALA A 425 23.01 -27.06 -21.35
N LEU A 426 22.30 -26.11 -20.72
CA LEU A 426 22.90 -24.96 -20.04
C LEU A 426 23.86 -25.39 -18.93
N HIS A 427 23.55 -26.49 -18.25
CA HIS A 427 24.39 -27.11 -17.23
C HIS A 427 25.35 -28.16 -17.80
N SER A 428 25.94 -27.87 -18.96
CA SER A 428 27.00 -28.66 -19.60
C SER A 428 26.61 -30.11 -19.94
N SER A 429 25.31 -30.39 -20.05
CA SER A 429 24.79 -31.74 -20.29
C SER A 429 25.39 -32.78 -19.33
N ASN A 430 25.48 -32.43 -18.05
CA ASN A 430 26.11 -33.26 -17.04
C ASN A 430 25.24 -33.31 -15.77
N ASN A 431 24.94 -34.51 -15.27
CA ASN A 431 24.03 -34.69 -14.12
C ASN A 431 24.55 -34.02 -12.83
N SER A 432 25.86 -34.00 -12.59
CA SER A 432 26.45 -33.33 -11.42
C SER A 432 26.30 -31.82 -11.53
N MET A 433 26.54 -31.26 -12.71
CA MET A 433 26.36 -29.82 -12.97
C MET A 433 24.90 -29.41 -12.98
N PHE A 434 24.01 -30.27 -13.47
CA PHE A 434 22.56 -30.09 -13.40
C PHE A 434 22.08 -29.94 -11.96
N VAL A 435 22.46 -30.87 -11.07
CA VAL A 435 22.08 -30.80 -9.65
C VAL A 435 22.67 -29.57 -8.98
N ARG A 436 23.94 -29.23 -9.26
CA ARG A 436 24.57 -27.99 -8.75
C ARG A 436 23.84 -26.73 -9.24
N GLY A 437 23.35 -26.74 -10.48
CA GLY A 437 22.48 -25.72 -11.05
C GLY A 437 21.22 -25.52 -10.22
N LEU A 438 20.53 -26.60 -9.84
CA LEU A 438 19.33 -26.51 -9.00
C LEU A 438 19.62 -25.82 -7.65
N TYR A 439 20.72 -26.16 -6.98
CA TYR A 439 21.13 -25.49 -5.74
C TYR A 439 21.45 -24.00 -5.97
N HIS A 440 22.13 -23.67 -7.06
CA HIS A 440 22.46 -22.29 -7.37
C HIS A 440 21.21 -21.47 -7.71
N ASP A 441 20.40 -21.94 -8.66
CA ASP A 441 19.30 -21.15 -9.21
C ASP A 441 18.11 -21.10 -8.25
N LEU A 442 17.79 -22.20 -7.55
CA LEU A 442 16.59 -22.28 -6.69
C LEU A 442 16.86 -21.98 -5.22
N LEU A 443 18.08 -22.24 -4.71
CA LEU A 443 18.46 -21.99 -3.31
C LEU A 443 19.50 -20.88 -3.13
N GLN A 444 20.00 -20.29 -4.23
CA GLN A 444 21.01 -19.23 -4.19
C GLN A 444 22.27 -19.63 -3.40
N ARG A 445 22.66 -20.92 -3.48
CA ARG A 445 23.85 -21.46 -2.78
C ARG A 445 24.55 -22.57 -3.57
N GLY A 446 25.80 -22.87 -3.22
CA GLY A 446 26.51 -24.04 -3.73
C GLY A 446 26.05 -25.35 -3.07
N ALA A 447 26.23 -26.48 -3.78
CA ALA A 447 25.99 -27.83 -3.28
C ALA A 447 27.30 -28.52 -2.86
N SER A 448 27.27 -29.26 -1.76
CA SER A 448 28.35 -30.16 -1.35
C SER A 448 28.33 -31.46 -2.16
N ASP A 449 29.48 -32.15 -2.25
CA ASP A 449 29.56 -33.41 -3.00
C ASP A 449 28.61 -34.51 -2.48
N PRO A 450 28.38 -34.68 -1.16
CA PRO A 450 27.38 -35.63 -0.65
C PRO A 450 25.94 -35.27 -1.07
N GLU A 451 25.59 -33.98 -1.08
CA GLU A 451 24.27 -33.53 -1.55
C GLU A 451 24.08 -33.86 -3.02
N VAL A 452 25.08 -33.60 -3.87
CA VAL A 452 25.03 -33.94 -5.30
C VAL A 452 24.90 -35.45 -5.48
N LEU A 453 25.68 -36.25 -4.74
CA LEU A 453 25.67 -37.71 -4.85
C LEU A 453 24.30 -38.31 -4.51
N ALA A 454 23.58 -37.75 -3.52
CA ALA A 454 22.24 -38.21 -3.16
C ALA A 454 21.25 -38.11 -4.35
N TRP A 455 21.31 -37.02 -5.11
CA TRP A 455 20.48 -36.82 -6.30
C TRP A 455 20.96 -37.64 -7.50
N LEU A 456 22.26 -37.84 -7.67
CA LEU A 456 22.79 -38.72 -8.72
C LEU A 456 22.30 -40.16 -8.55
N ASN A 457 22.27 -40.67 -7.31
CA ASN A 457 21.75 -42.01 -7.03
C ASN A 457 20.29 -42.20 -7.47
N LYS A 458 19.47 -41.14 -7.42
CA LYS A 458 18.08 -41.17 -7.91
C LYS A 458 18.00 -41.26 -9.43
N LEU A 459 18.81 -40.46 -10.13
CA LEU A 459 18.93 -40.53 -11.58
C LEU A 459 19.45 -41.92 -12.03
N ASP A 460 20.42 -42.49 -11.32
CA ASP A 460 20.96 -43.82 -11.61
C ASP A 460 19.94 -44.94 -11.36
N GLN A 461 18.97 -44.72 -10.47
CA GLN A 461 17.83 -45.61 -10.24
C GLN A 461 16.70 -45.45 -11.27
N GLY A 462 16.86 -44.53 -12.24
CA GLY A 462 15.93 -44.35 -13.35
C GLY A 462 14.90 -43.22 -13.15
N GLU A 463 15.03 -42.40 -12.11
CA GLU A 463 14.24 -41.17 -12.02
C GLU A 463 14.59 -40.21 -13.16
N THR A 464 13.58 -39.53 -13.71
CA THR A 464 13.76 -38.47 -14.70
C THR A 464 14.23 -37.18 -14.03
N ARG A 465 14.89 -36.29 -14.79
CA ARG A 465 15.26 -34.95 -14.28
C ARG A 465 14.06 -34.16 -13.75
N GLY A 466 12.89 -34.29 -14.39
CA GLY A 466 11.66 -33.67 -13.91
C GLY A 466 11.21 -34.20 -12.53
N GLN A 467 11.32 -35.51 -12.30
CA GLN A 467 11.07 -36.12 -10.98
C GLN A 467 12.09 -35.63 -9.94
N VAL A 468 13.37 -35.55 -10.31
CA VAL A 468 14.41 -35.00 -9.43
C VAL A 468 14.13 -33.55 -9.05
N VAL A 469 13.69 -32.70 -9.99
CA VAL A 469 13.29 -31.32 -9.67
C VAL A 469 12.08 -31.29 -8.74
N ALA A 470 11.05 -32.10 -9.02
CA ALA A 470 9.87 -32.17 -8.16
C ALA A 470 10.24 -32.58 -6.71
N ASP A 471 11.09 -33.60 -6.56
CA ASP A 471 11.59 -34.05 -5.27
C ASP A 471 12.48 -33.02 -4.59
N PHE A 472 13.26 -32.24 -5.35
CA PHE A 472 14.07 -31.14 -4.84
C PHE A 472 13.21 -30.03 -4.23
N LEU A 473 12.14 -29.63 -4.94
CA LEU A 473 11.17 -28.62 -4.47
C LEU A 473 10.37 -29.11 -3.25
N ALA A 474 10.27 -30.43 -3.05
CA ALA A 474 9.62 -31.02 -1.87
C ALA A 474 10.56 -31.10 -0.64
N THR A 475 11.84 -30.75 -0.77
CA THR A 475 12.75 -30.77 0.39
C THR A 475 12.42 -29.64 1.36
N GLN A 476 12.55 -29.94 2.67
CA GLN A 476 12.37 -28.94 3.72
C GLN A 476 13.27 -27.72 3.48
N GLN A 477 14.52 -27.93 3.09
CA GLN A 477 15.44 -26.84 2.80
C GLN A 477 14.93 -25.86 1.73
N TYR A 478 14.30 -26.37 0.66
CA TYR A 478 13.71 -25.51 -0.35
C TYR A 478 12.49 -24.76 0.19
N GLN A 479 11.60 -25.46 0.88
CA GLN A 479 10.41 -24.84 1.48
C GLN A 479 10.79 -23.74 2.48
N ASP A 480 11.78 -23.99 3.35
CA ASP A 480 12.29 -23.02 4.32
C ASP A 480 12.83 -21.76 3.63
N ALA A 481 13.66 -21.95 2.60
CA ALA A 481 14.26 -20.86 1.84
C ALA A 481 13.20 -20.06 1.07
N TYR A 482 12.22 -20.74 0.48
CA TYR A 482 11.12 -20.14 -0.25
C TYR A 482 10.25 -19.28 0.67
N ILE A 483 9.75 -19.83 1.78
CA ILE A 483 8.92 -19.12 2.76
C ILE A 483 9.69 -17.94 3.35
N THR A 484 10.96 -18.14 3.71
CA THR A 484 11.83 -17.06 4.20
C THR A 484 11.99 -15.95 3.16
N GLY A 485 12.11 -16.29 1.88
CA GLY A 485 12.13 -15.34 0.76
C GLY A 485 10.85 -14.52 0.69
N LEU A 486 9.67 -15.16 0.78
CA LEU A 486 8.37 -14.47 0.75
C LEU A 486 8.23 -13.48 1.92
N PHE A 487 8.61 -13.88 3.13
CA PHE A 487 8.58 -13.02 4.31
C PHE A 487 9.51 -11.82 4.19
N ASN A 488 10.75 -12.03 3.72
CA ASN A 488 11.68 -10.92 3.50
C ASN A 488 11.21 -9.95 2.42
N PHE A 489 10.55 -10.47 1.38
CA PHE A 489 10.04 -9.66 0.29
C PHE A 489 8.81 -8.84 0.71
N TYR A 490 7.75 -9.48 1.19
CA TYR A 490 6.48 -8.82 1.49
C TYR A 490 6.44 -8.15 2.88
N LEU A 491 7.08 -8.74 3.90
CA LEU A 491 7.00 -8.27 5.29
C LEU A 491 8.31 -7.66 5.80
N HIS A 492 9.37 -7.67 4.98
CA HIS A 492 10.69 -7.12 5.31
C HIS A 492 11.33 -7.68 6.60
N ARG A 493 11.00 -8.93 6.95
CA ARG A 493 11.59 -9.65 8.08
C ARG A 493 11.68 -11.13 7.81
N ALA A 494 12.45 -11.85 8.62
CA ALA A 494 12.41 -13.30 8.63
C ALA A 494 11.15 -13.83 9.35
N PRO A 495 10.64 -15.01 8.96
CA PRO A 495 9.57 -15.69 9.70
C PRO A 495 10.07 -16.18 11.05
N SER A 496 9.17 -16.25 12.04
CA SER A 496 9.41 -17.00 13.27
C SER A 496 9.36 -18.51 13.01
N ASN A 497 9.91 -19.31 13.92
CA ASN A 497 9.87 -20.77 13.81
C ASN A 497 8.43 -21.33 13.73
N LEU A 498 7.48 -20.66 14.39
CA LEU A 498 6.07 -21.05 14.36
C LEU A 498 5.43 -20.74 13.00
N GLU A 499 5.64 -19.53 12.48
CA GLU A 499 5.15 -19.14 11.15
C GLU A 499 5.74 -20.06 10.07
N LEU A 500 7.05 -20.33 10.13
CA LEU A 500 7.72 -21.22 9.20
C LEU A 500 7.07 -22.61 9.19
N SER A 501 6.91 -23.22 10.38
CA SER A 501 6.26 -24.54 10.52
C SER A 501 4.81 -24.54 10.02
N GLN A 502 4.07 -23.44 10.21
CA GLN A 502 2.68 -23.31 9.74
C GLN A 502 2.59 -23.26 8.22
N PHE A 503 3.42 -22.43 7.58
CA PHE A 503 3.44 -22.31 6.12
C PHE A 503 3.98 -23.57 5.43
N GLU A 504 4.96 -24.27 6.03
CA GLU A 504 5.41 -25.59 5.55
C GLU A 504 4.25 -26.60 5.52
N SER A 505 3.47 -26.68 6.60
CA SER A 505 2.28 -27.55 6.68
C SER A 505 1.22 -27.18 5.63
N GLN A 506 1.05 -25.88 5.35
CA GLN A 506 0.18 -25.42 4.27
C GLN A 506 0.68 -25.86 2.89
N MET A 507 1.97 -25.77 2.61
CA MET A 507 2.55 -26.28 1.37
C MET A 507 2.36 -27.79 1.23
N GLN A 508 2.59 -28.55 2.32
CA GLN A 508 2.46 -30.01 2.33
C GLN A 508 1.00 -30.49 2.16
N SER A 509 0.04 -29.67 2.57
CA SER A 509 -1.39 -29.92 2.33
C SER A 509 -1.86 -29.51 0.93
N GLY A 510 -0.96 -29.01 0.08
CA GLY A 510 -1.23 -28.67 -1.31
C GLY A 510 -1.77 -27.27 -1.53
N ASN A 511 -1.56 -26.33 -0.59
CA ASN A 511 -1.91 -24.93 -0.83
C ASN A 511 -1.03 -24.33 -1.92
N SER A 512 -1.64 -23.51 -2.77
CA SER A 512 -0.97 -22.79 -3.84
C SER A 512 -0.03 -21.71 -3.31
N ASP A 513 0.96 -21.33 -4.13
CA ASP A 513 1.86 -20.22 -3.82
C ASP A 513 1.05 -18.93 -3.67
N ALA A 514 0.04 -18.76 -4.52
CA ALA A 514 -0.93 -17.67 -4.42
C ALA A 514 -1.67 -17.67 -3.07
N ALA A 515 -2.07 -18.83 -2.52
CA ALA A 515 -2.74 -18.89 -1.22
C ALA A 515 -1.81 -18.48 -0.06
N ILE A 516 -0.55 -18.91 -0.11
CA ILE A 516 0.47 -18.55 0.90
C ILE A 516 0.74 -17.05 0.85
N VAL A 517 0.99 -16.50 -0.33
CA VAL A 517 1.25 -15.06 -0.49
C VAL A 517 0.03 -14.24 -0.12
N THR A 518 -1.19 -14.70 -0.45
CA THR A 518 -2.44 -14.05 -0.03
C THR A 518 -2.48 -13.85 1.49
N ALA A 519 -2.10 -14.87 2.27
CA ALA A 519 -2.08 -14.77 3.73
C ALA A 519 -1.09 -13.70 4.24
N LEU A 520 0.04 -13.51 3.56
CA LEU A 520 1.04 -12.50 3.92
C LEU A 520 0.55 -11.10 3.55
N VAL A 521 0.14 -10.87 2.31
CA VAL A 521 -0.20 -9.51 1.84
C VAL A 521 -1.58 -9.03 2.30
N ALA A 522 -2.47 -9.94 2.73
CA ALA A 522 -3.73 -9.58 3.36
C ALA A 522 -3.61 -9.44 4.90
N SER A 523 -2.42 -9.70 5.46
CA SER A 523 -2.18 -9.59 6.90
C SER A 523 -2.25 -8.14 7.38
N ASN A 524 -2.49 -7.96 8.68
CA ASN A 524 -2.44 -6.64 9.28
C ASN A 524 -1.03 -6.04 9.25
N GLU A 525 0.01 -6.89 9.28
CA GLU A 525 1.40 -6.44 9.20
C GLU A 525 1.69 -5.79 7.85
N TYR A 526 1.33 -6.45 6.74
CA TYR A 526 1.49 -5.87 5.41
C TYR A 526 0.62 -4.63 5.23
N PHE A 527 -0.63 -4.67 5.70
CA PHE A 527 -1.56 -3.55 5.57
C PHE A 527 -1.08 -2.27 6.27
N LEU A 528 -0.44 -2.40 7.43
CA LEU A 528 0.06 -1.27 8.22
C LEU A 528 1.52 -0.91 7.88
N ALA A 529 2.17 -1.68 7.00
CA ALA A 529 3.55 -1.44 6.62
C ALA A 529 3.67 -0.07 5.91
N PRO A 530 4.74 0.70 6.16
CA PRO A 530 5.04 1.87 5.38
C PRO A 530 5.35 1.43 3.94
N THR A 531 4.40 1.61 3.03
CA THR A 531 4.62 1.27 1.60
C THR A 531 5.73 2.16 1.03
N SER A 532 6.77 1.52 0.49
CA SER A 532 7.96 2.17 -0.12
C SER A 532 7.67 3.06 -1.32
#